data_AF-A0AAV4U006-F1
#
_entry.id   AF-A0AAV4U006-F1
#
_cell.length_a   1.000
_cell.length_b   1.000
_cell.length_c   1.000
_cell.angle_alpha   90.00
_cell.angle_beta   90.00
_cell.angle_gamma   90.00
#
_symmetry.space_group_name_H-M   'P 1'
#
loop_
_entity.id
_entity.type
_entity.pdbx_description
1 polymer ?
#
loop_
_entity_poly.entity_id
_entity_poly.type
_entity_poly.pdbx_seq_one_letter_code
_entity_poly.pdbx_strand_id
1 'polypeptide(L)'
;MRSNCKHLLVSPFSCEDSEGIILWAVIARSKLQGSTADQQQVALQEDERKNKRRPQRRNNFSAESAFRIPTGFGIATNLSVCVRTTTRSPGEMDLFVRRSSVVTKKAAVCSDQPQATQIGLEILKLGGNAADAAIATMAAVSVMEPLACGIGGDCHCTFYSHRDRTVLSINGSGRTGKLSTLDKIRAAGITDPMSRDCFNHGLWVSVPGTVAGMAKVVEKFGSGKLSLKQILEPAVRLAEEGVPVPYKHALMWDTYQDNFRHSKNAHDLLIDGRVPAPGDILYAPKLAKVFRDIGDAGIESFYSGTRAQNIASAVQENGGALTVEDLKDHLENPPNPFPGEALSVDFRGFRIWEMKPNTMGIVALVAFNTLKAYDLKVLGHNSPEYIHLVSEATKHAYLESWEFLCDPKCCSRSVQELLTDEFAQNIRNKMDPER
;
A
#
# COMPACT_ATOMS: atom_id res chain seq x y z
N MET A 1 -15.02 30.93 15.33
CA MET A 1 -13.79 30.13 15.08
C MET A 1 -14.15 28.96 14.19
N ARG A 2 -13.81 29.00 12.90
CA ARG A 2 -13.97 27.86 11.97
C ARG A 2 -12.57 27.46 11.54
N SER A 3 -12.04 26.34 12.02
CA SER A 3 -10.72 25.87 11.60
C SER A 3 -10.82 25.25 10.21
N ASN A 4 -10.03 25.78 9.28
CA ASN A 4 -9.86 25.23 7.94
C ASN A 4 -8.78 24.14 7.98
N CYS A 5 -9.07 22.98 8.57
CA CYS A 5 -8.16 21.83 8.51
C CYS A 5 -8.39 21.04 7.21
N LYS A 6 -7.29 20.59 6.59
CA LYS A 6 -7.32 19.70 5.41
C LYS A 6 -7.19 18.24 5.88
N HIS A 7 -7.87 17.32 5.21
CA HIS A 7 -7.88 15.90 5.58
C HIS A 7 -6.90 15.10 4.69
N LEU A 8 -5.96 14.35 5.26
CA LEU A 8 -5.08 13.40 4.57
C LEU A 8 -5.16 12.00 5.20
N LEU A 9 -5.42 10.97 4.39
CA LEU A 9 -5.31 9.56 4.78
C LEU A 9 -3.92 9.06 4.39
N VAL A 10 -3.22 8.44 5.32
CA VAL A 10 -1.92 7.80 5.09
C VAL A 10 -2.11 6.30 5.34
N SER A 11 -1.42 5.46 4.59
CA SER A 11 -1.38 4.01 4.79
C SER A 11 0.08 3.58 4.82
N PRO A 12 0.50 2.77 5.81
CA PRO A 12 1.85 2.23 5.86
C PRO A 12 1.92 0.97 4.99
N PHE A 13 2.65 1.04 3.87
CA PHE A 13 3.19 -0.15 3.22
C PHE A 13 4.70 0.03 3.07
N SER A 14 5.47 -0.91 3.60
CA SER A 14 6.91 -1.02 3.40
C SER A 14 7.20 -1.69 2.06
N CYS A 15 8.24 -1.22 1.38
CA CYS A 15 8.90 -1.96 0.31
C CYS A 15 10.40 -1.64 0.42
N GLU A 16 11.16 -2.57 0.99
CA GLU A 16 12.61 -2.73 0.79
C GLU A 16 12.73 -3.76 -0.36
N ASP A 17 13.58 -3.67 -1.39
CA ASP A 17 14.85 -2.98 -1.57
C ASP A 17 15.04 -2.51 -3.03
N SER A 18 16.02 -1.62 -3.21
CA SER A 18 16.66 -1.11 -4.44
C SER A 18 16.17 0.25 -5.00
N GLU A 19 17.01 1.24 -4.68
CA GLU A 19 17.23 2.57 -5.28
C GLU A 19 16.05 3.56 -5.27
N GLY A 20 16.16 4.52 -4.35
CA GLY A 20 15.08 5.39 -3.94
C GLY A 20 14.59 6.37 -5.00
N ILE A 21 13.27 6.53 -5.04
CA ILE A 21 12.62 7.83 -4.95
C ILE A 21 11.33 7.67 -4.13
N ILE A 22 11.27 8.33 -2.98
CA ILE A 22 10.02 8.57 -2.23
C ILE A 22 9.20 9.60 -3.02
N LEU A 23 8.06 9.21 -3.61
CA LEU A 23 7.13 10.16 -4.20
C LEU A 23 5.87 10.28 -3.34
N TRP A 24 5.79 11.38 -2.59
CA TRP A 24 4.57 11.80 -1.91
C TRP A 24 3.57 12.34 -2.94
N ALA A 25 2.50 11.59 -3.22
CA ALA A 25 1.35 12.13 -3.95
C ALA A 25 0.31 12.65 -2.96
N VAL A 26 0.36 13.95 -2.66
CA VAL A 26 -0.66 14.66 -1.88
C VAL A 26 -1.70 15.24 -2.84
N ILE A 27 -2.94 14.76 -2.80
CA ILE A 27 -4.07 15.47 -3.42
C ILE A 27 -4.58 16.51 -2.41
N ALA A 28 -4.15 17.76 -2.57
CA ALA A 28 -4.74 18.90 -1.88
C ALA A 28 -5.65 19.68 -2.85
N ARG A 29 -6.95 19.74 -2.57
CA ARG A 29 -7.85 20.72 -3.22
C ARG A 29 -7.62 22.10 -2.56
N SER A 30 -7.23 23.11 -3.33
CA SER A 30 -7.39 24.51 -2.92
C SER A 30 -8.75 25.02 -3.39
N LYS A 31 -9.45 25.79 -2.55
CA LYS A 31 -10.51 26.69 -3.00
C LYS A 31 -9.81 27.92 -3.56
N LEU A 32 -9.84 28.10 -4.88
CA LEU A 32 -9.54 29.39 -5.49
C LEU A 32 -10.68 30.35 -5.15
N GLN A 33 -10.44 31.30 -4.24
CA GLN A 33 -11.21 32.53 -4.17
C GLN A 33 -10.72 33.44 -5.29
N GLY A 34 -11.66 33.98 -6.08
CA GLY A 34 -11.36 34.77 -7.26
C GLY A 34 -10.67 36.09 -6.93
N SER A 35 -9.69 36.46 -7.76
CA SER A 35 -9.28 37.83 -7.97
C SER A 35 -9.04 38.04 -9.47
N THR A 36 -9.96 38.77 -10.09
CA THR A 36 -9.84 39.64 -11.26
C THR A 36 -8.68 39.37 -12.24
N ALA A 37 -9.07 38.83 -13.41
CA ALA A 37 -8.30 38.89 -14.64
C ALA A 37 -8.27 40.33 -15.16
N ASP A 38 -7.20 41.08 -14.87
CA ASP A 38 -6.92 42.35 -15.57
C ASP A 38 -5.49 42.87 -15.33
N GLN A 39 -4.46 42.00 -15.34
CA GLN A 39 -3.04 42.46 -15.33
C GLN A 39 -2.06 41.62 -16.18
N GLN A 40 -2.51 40.62 -16.95
CA GLN A 40 -1.62 39.76 -17.74
C GLN A 40 -1.55 40.08 -19.25
N GLN A 41 -2.25 41.10 -19.74
CA GLN A 41 -2.24 41.45 -21.18
C GLN A 41 -1.28 42.58 -21.58
N VAL A 42 -0.58 43.23 -20.65
CA VAL A 42 0.32 44.35 -20.97
C VAL A 42 1.79 43.92 -21.10
N ALA A 43 2.19 42.76 -20.59
CA ALA A 43 3.60 42.32 -20.59
C ALA A 43 4.00 41.43 -21.79
N LEU A 44 3.06 41.05 -22.65
CA LEU A 44 3.31 40.14 -23.79
C LEU A 44 3.45 40.83 -25.14
N GLN A 45 3.38 42.16 -25.22
CA GLN A 45 3.51 42.92 -26.46
C GLN A 45 4.85 43.65 -26.67
N GLU A 46 5.78 43.60 -25.70
CA GLU A 46 7.06 44.32 -25.81
C GLU A 46 8.27 43.45 -26.24
N ASP A 47 8.15 42.12 -26.27
CA ASP A 47 9.29 41.23 -26.54
C ASP A 47 9.39 40.72 -28.00
N GLU A 48 8.32 40.87 -28.80
CA GLU A 48 8.33 40.47 -30.23
C GLU A 48 9.02 41.46 -31.18
N ARG A 49 9.60 42.57 -30.67
CA ARG A 49 10.25 43.60 -31.50
C ARG A 49 11.77 43.55 -31.57
N LYS A 50 12.46 42.58 -30.93
CA LYS A 50 13.92 42.52 -30.96
C LYS A 50 14.50 41.11 -31.13
N ASN A 51 14.43 40.56 -32.34
CA ASN A 51 15.59 39.85 -32.92
C ASN A 51 15.38 39.49 -34.40
N LYS A 52 15.80 40.40 -35.28
CA LYS A 52 16.13 40.08 -36.68
C LYS A 52 17.64 40.15 -36.84
N ARG A 53 18.18 39.16 -37.58
CA ARG A 53 19.49 39.11 -38.30
C ARG A 53 20.62 38.30 -37.63
N ARG A 54 20.92 37.10 -38.16
CA ARG A 54 22.11 36.75 -39.01
C ARG A 54 22.30 35.20 -39.13
N PRO A 55 23.07 34.70 -40.13
CA PRO A 55 22.64 33.59 -41.00
C PRO A 55 23.24 32.21 -40.71
N GLN A 56 22.57 31.18 -41.24
CA GLN A 56 23.00 29.78 -41.33
C GLN A 56 24.25 29.61 -42.22
N ARG A 57 25.22 28.82 -41.74
CA ARG A 57 26.23 28.14 -42.59
C ARG A 57 26.00 26.63 -42.52
N ARG A 58 25.82 26.03 -43.70
CA ARG A 58 25.95 24.58 -43.96
C ARG A 58 27.44 24.22 -44.06
N ASN A 59 27.79 22.99 -43.66
CA ASN A 59 28.58 22.07 -44.49
C ASN A 59 28.54 20.63 -43.95
N ASN A 60 28.55 19.70 -44.91
CA ASN A 60 28.38 18.25 -44.83
C ASN A 60 29.72 17.49 -44.64
N PHE A 61 29.60 16.15 -44.58
CA PHE A 61 30.57 15.05 -44.76
C PHE A 61 31.26 14.53 -43.50
N SER A 62 31.58 13.24 -43.32
CA SER A 62 31.15 11.91 -43.83
C SER A 62 31.97 10.87 -43.06
N ALA A 63 31.56 9.60 -43.08
CA ALA A 63 32.21 8.47 -42.39
C ALA A 63 33.45 7.90 -43.14
N GLU A 64 34.06 6.87 -42.50
CA GLU A 64 35.21 6.00 -42.88
C GLU A 64 36.60 6.51 -42.42
N SER A 65 37.57 5.70 -41.98
CA SER A 65 37.72 4.29 -41.57
C SER A 65 39.15 4.10 -41.00
N ALA A 66 39.41 2.94 -40.37
CA ALA A 66 40.71 2.24 -40.22
C ALA A 66 41.70 2.58 -39.06
N PHE A 67 41.71 1.65 -38.09
CA PHE A 67 42.79 1.02 -37.31
C PHE A 67 44.27 1.41 -37.55
N ARG A 68 44.99 1.74 -36.46
CA ARG A 68 46.41 1.38 -36.19
C ARG A 68 46.78 1.64 -34.71
N ILE A 69 47.30 0.62 -34.02
CA ILE A 69 47.97 0.71 -32.70
C ILE A 69 49.48 0.72 -32.95
N PRO A 70 50.26 1.59 -32.28
CA PRO A 70 51.28 1.07 -31.37
C PRO A 70 51.44 1.88 -30.07
N THR A 71 51.43 1.13 -28.95
CA THR A 71 52.26 1.25 -27.74
C THR A 71 52.79 2.63 -27.32
N GLY A 72 52.32 3.12 -26.15
CA GLY A 72 52.94 4.21 -25.42
C GLY A 72 52.24 4.49 -24.10
N PHE A 73 52.90 4.14 -23.01
CA PHE A 73 52.49 4.28 -21.60
C PHE A 73 52.12 5.73 -21.23
N GLY A 74 51.01 5.92 -20.48
CA GLY A 74 50.70 7.19 -19.82
C GLY A 74 49.21 7.54 -19.77
N ILE A 75 48.40 6.80 -19.01
CA ILE A 75 47.02 7.24 -18.71
C ILE A 75 47.11 8.25 -17.56
N ALA A 76 47.23 9.53 -17.91
CA ALA A 76 46.71 10.61 -17.08
C ALA A 76 45.20 10.71 -17.37
N THR A 77 44.36 10.07 -16.56
CA THR A 77 42.92 10.32 -16.58
C THR A 77 42.65 11.71 -16.03
N ASN A 78 42.57 12.70 -16.91
CA ASN A 78 41.85 13.94 -16.63
C ASN A 78 40.35 13.60 -16.53
N LEU A 79 39.90 13.28 -15.33
CA LEU A 79 38.48 13.21 -15.01
C LEU A 79 37.96 14.65 -14.99
N SER A 80 37.53 15.17 -16.14
CA SER A 80 36.71 16.39 -16.18
C SER A 80 35.33 16.05 -15.64
N VAL A 81 35.17 16.16 -14.32
CA VAL A 81 33.85 16.24 -13.70
C VAL A 81 33.24 17.56 -14.15
N CYS A 82 32.37 17.52 -15.16
CA CYS A 82 31.52 18.64 -15.48
C CYS A 82 30.46 18.74 -14.37
N VAL A 83 30.80 19.41 -13.27
CA VAL A 83 29.81 19.91 -12.33
C VAL A 83 29.03 20.97 -13.08
N ARG A 84 27.93 20.59 -13.72
CA ARG A 84 26.92 21.56 -14.14
C ARG A 84 26.30 22.11 -12.87
N THR A 85 26.84 23.22 -12.38
CA THR A 85 26.11 24.15 -11.53
C THR A 85 24.97 24.72 -12.39
N THR A 86 23.83 24.04 -12.40
CA THR A 86 22.61 24.61 -12.98
C THR A 86 22.15 25.73 -12.06
N THR A 87 22.60 26.95 -12.37
CA THR A 87 21.97 28.17 -11.89
C THR A 87 20.51 28.14 -12.34
N ARG A 88 19.61 27.83 -11.39
CA ARG A 88 18.17 27.70 -11.59
C ARG A 88 17.59 29.02 -12.14
N SER A 89 17.04 28.99 -13.35
CA SER A 89 16.13 30.03 -13.82
C SER A 89 14.68 29.59 -13.60
N PRO A 90 13.76 30.49 -13.19
CA PRO A 90 12.35 30.16 -13.08
C PRO A 90 11.75 30.02 -14.49
N GLY A 91 11.52 28.78 -14.95
CA GLY A 91 10.87 28.54 -16.25
C GLY A 91 11.10 27.18 -16.91
N GLU A 92 12.01 26.34 -16.42
CA GLU A 92 12.21 25.01 -17.01
C GLU A 92 11.09 24.04 -16.60
N MET A 93 10.30 23.63 -17.60
CA MET A 93 9.30 22.57 -17.50
C MET A 93 10.03 21.26 -17.27
N ASP A 94 9.87 20.71 -16.08
CA ASP A 94 10.58 19.53 -15.63
C ASP A 94 10.02 18.27 -16.30
N LEU A 95 10.54 17.95 -17.49
CA LEU A 95 10.23 16.74 -18.26
C LEU A 95 10.92 15.51 -17.63
N PHE A 96 10.74 15.27 -16.34
CA PHE A 96 11.18 14.00 -15.76
C PHE A 96 10.28 12.86 -16.25
N VAL A 97 10.92 11.72 -16.53
CA VAL A 97 10.34 10.44 -17.01
C VAL A 97 9.44 9.82 -15.94
N ARG A 98 8.34 10.49 -15.60
CA ARG A 98 7.27 9.98 -14.75
C ARG A 98 5.96 10.14 -15.49
N ARG A 99 5.04 9.20 -15.27
CA ARG A 99 3.66 9.37 -15.73
C ARG A 99 3.10 10.64 -15.10
N SER A 100 2.47 11.50 -15.88
CA SER A 100 1.76 12.67 -15.36
C SER A 100 0.74 12.25 -14.32
N SER A 101 0.55 13.06 -13.28
CA SER A 101 -0.49 12.81 -12.29
C SER A 101 -1.86 12.72 -12.95
N VAL A 102 -2.63 11.70 -12.60
CA VAL A 102 -4.00 11.55 -13.09
C VAL A 102 -4.87 12.64 -12.47
N VAL A 103 -5.53 13.44 -13.30
CA VAL A 103 -6.49 14.48 -12.87
C VAL A 103 -7.87 14.15 -13.43
N THR A 104 -8.88 14.13 -12.57
CA THR A 104 -10.25 13.75 -12.92
C THR A 104 -11.26 14.63 -12.18
N LYS A 105 -12.41 14.88 -12.82
CA LYS A 105 -13.50 15.66 -12.22
C LYS A 105 -14.46 14.83 -11.38
N LYS A 106 -14.48 13.50 -11.55
CA LYS A 106 -15.51 12.62 -10.98
C LYS A 106 -14.96 11.72 -9.89
N ALA A 107 -14.16 10.72 -10.28
CA ALA A 107 -13.62 9.72 -9.38
C ALA A 107 -12.28 9.19 -9.91
N ALA A 108 -11.47 8.67 -8.99
CA ALA A 108 -10.20 8.02 -9.26
C ALA A 108 -10.14 6.70 -8.48
N VAL A 109 -9.44 5.72 -9.03
CA VAL A 109 -9.07 4.45 -8.39
C VAL A 109 -7.57 4.29 -8.60
N CYS A 110 -6.87 3.76 -7.59
CA CYS A 110 -5.45 3.49 -7.64
C CYS A 110 -5.18 2.13 -6.98
N SER A 111 -4.43 1.28 -7.67
CA SER A 111 -3.96 -0.02 -7.18
C SER A 111 -2.64 -0.37 -7.87
N ASP A 112 -1.90 -1.35 -7.35
CA ASP A 112 -0.63 -1.80 -7.96
C ASP A 112 -0.87 -2.48 -9.33
N GLN A 113 -2.09 -2.99 -9.56
CA GLN A 113 -2.51 -3.56 -10.84
C GLN A 113 -3.39 -2.63 -11.70
N PRO A 114 -3.02 -2.34 -12.96
CA PRO A 114 -3.85 -1.58 -13.88
C PRO A 114 -5.22 -2.21 -14.15
N GLN A 115 -5.31 -3.54 -14.33
CA GLN A 115 -6.59 -4.22 -14.54
C GLN A 115 -7.51 -4.12 -13.31
N ALA A 116 -6.96 -4.25 -12.09
CA ALA A 116 -7.75 -4.06 -10.87
C ALA A 116 -8.27 -2.61 -10.75
N THR A 117 -7.45 -1.62 -11.11
CA THR A 117 -7.91 -0.22 -11.20
C THR A 117 -9.05 -0.06 -12.20
N GLN A 118 -9.01 -0.74 -13.35
CA GLN A 118 -10.12 -0.72 -14.32
C GLN A 118 -11.40 -1.36 -13.76
N ILE A 119 -11.29 -2.45 -13.01
CA ILE A 119 -12.43 -3.09 -12.34
C ILE A 119 -13.06 -2.15 -11.31
N GLY A 120 -12.27 -1.46 -10.49
CA GLY A 120 -12.80 -0.43 -9.58
C GLY A 120 -13.53 0.69 -10.34
N LEU A 121 -12.99 1.13 -11.48
CA LEU A 121 -13.65 2.13 -12.33
C LEU A 121 -14.92 1.59 -12.99
N GLU A 122 -14.99 0.30 -13.34
CA GLU A 122 -16.19 -0.36 -13.83
C GLU A 122 -17.31 -0.29 -12.78
N ILE A 123 -17.02 -0.62 -11.52
CA ILE A 123 -17.99 -0.51 -10.43
C ILE A 123 -18.49 0.92 -10.23
N LEU A 124 -17.61 1.91 -10.30
CA LEU A 124 -18.02 3.32 -10.23
C LEU A 124 -18.92 3.72 -11.40
N LYS A 125 -18.67 3.20 -12.61
CA LYS A 125 -19.53 3.42 -13.79
C LYS A 125 -20.89 2.76 -13.65
N LEU A 126 -20.96 1.61 -12.97
CA LEU A 126 -22.21 0.92 -12.63
C LEU A 126 -23.00 1.64 -11.52
N GLY A 127 -22.49 2.76 -10.99
CA GLY A 127 -23.16 3.58 -9.99
C GLY A 127 -22.83 3.23 -8.55
N GLY A 128 -21.86 2.33 -8.34
CA GLY A 128 -21.26 2.08 -7.02
C GLY A 128 -20.52 3.31 -6.48
N ASN A 129 -20.19 3.28 -5.19
CA ASN A 129 -19.39 4.31 -4.54
C ASN A 129 -17.93 3.84 -4.33
N ALA A 130 -17.15 4.65 -3.59
CA ALA A 130 -15.76 4.33 -3.31
C ALA A 130 -15.56 3.02 -2.53
N ALA A 131 -16.49 2.65 -1.64
CA ALA A 131 -16.40 1.41 -0.88
C ALA A 131 -16.66 0.19 -1.78
N ASP A 132 -17.70 0.24 -2.63
CA ASP A 132 -17.99 -0.82 -3.59
C ASP A 132 -16.80 -1.03 -4.55
N ALA A 133 -16.26 0.07 -5.07
CA ALA A 133 -15.13 0.06 -5.99
C ALA A 133 -13.85 -0.47 -5.34
N ALA A 134 -13.61 -0.12 -4.07
CA ALA A 134 -12.46 -0.63 -3.31
C ALA A 134 -12.54 -2.14 -3.11
N ILE A 135 -13.71 -2.69 -2.77
CA ILE A 135 -13.88 -4.14 -2.59
C ILE A 135 -13.73 -4.90 -3.92
N ALA A 136 -14.27 -4.40 -5.02
CA ALA A 136 -14.04 -5.02 -6.32
C ALA A 136 -12.57 -4.95 -6.75
N THR A 137 -11.90 -3.82 -6.48
CA THR A 137 -10.46 -3.67 -6.75
C THR A 137 -9.66 -4.68 -5.92
N MET A 138 -9.93 -4.80 -4.62
CA MET A 138 -9.29 -5.77 -3.72
C MET A 138 -9.50 -7.22 -4.19
N ALA A 139 -10.73 -7.57 -4.59
CA ALA A 139 -11.04 -8.91 -5.11
C ALA A 139 -10.25 -9.19 -6.41
N ALA A 140 -10.11 -8.20 -7.29
CA ALA A 140 -9.29 -8.33 -8.50
C ALA A 140 -7.80 -8.47 -8.18
N VAL A 141 -7.24 -7.67 -7.26
CA VAL A 141 -5.84 -7.80 -6.83
C VAL A 141 -5.60 -9.18 -6.21
N SER A 142 -6.56 -9.75 -5.49
CA SER A 142 -6.45 -11.12 -4.94
C SER A 142 -6.23 -12.21 -6.01
N VAL A 143 -6.66 -11.96 -7.25
CA VAL A 143 -6.42 -12.86 -8.40
C VAL A 143 -5.03 -12.61 -9.00
N MET A 144 -4.63 -11.35 -9.08
CA MET A 144 -3.42 -10.91 -9.79
C MET A 144 -2.15 -11.00 -8.95
N GLU A 145 -2.27 -10.85 -7.64
CA GLU A 145 -1.16 -10.81 -6.68
C GLU A 145 -1.39 -11.77 -5.49
N PRO A 146 -1.62 -13.07 -5.75
CA PRO A 146 -2.00 -14.03 -4.71
C PRO A 146 -0.92 -14.24 -3.63
N LEU A 147 0.32 -13.79 -3.88
CA LEU A 147 1.43 -13.87 -2.91
C LEU A 147 1.50 -12.66 -1.96
N ALA A 148 0.78 -11.58 -2.27
CA ALA A 148 0.81 -10.34 -1.49
C ALA A 148 -0.49 -10.11 -0.71
N CYS A 149 -1.65 -10.43 -1.30
CA CYS A 149 -2.93 -10.29 -0.63
C CYS A 149 -3.98 -11.28 -1.16
N GLY A 150 -5.05 -11.48 -0.39
CA GLY A 150 -6.14 -12.34 -0.83
C GLY A 150 -7.16 -12.62 0.28
N ILE A 151 -8.21 -13.34 -0.07
CA ILE A 151 -9.28 -13.74 0.86
C ILE A 151 -8.80 -14.66 2.00
N GLY A 152 -7.59 -15.20 1.90
CA GLY A 152 -6.92 -15.97 2.95
C GLY A 152 -6.24 -15.12 4.03
N GLY A 153 -6.18 -13.79 3.87
CA GLY A 153 -5.55 -12.87 4.83
C GLY A 153 -6.55 -11.93 5.50
N ASP A 154 -6.12 -10.71 5.78
CA ASP A 154 -6.88 -9.68 6.50
C ASP A 154 -7.26 -8.48 5.62
N CYS A 155 -8.36 -7.79 5.97
CA CYS A 155 -8.82 -6.59 5.27
C CYS A 155 -8.87 -5.39 6.22
N HIS A 156 -8.12 -4.33 5.90
CA HIS A 156 -8.10 -3.09 6.67
C HIS A 156 -8.62 -1.94 5.80
N CYS A 157 -9.70 -1.28 6.23
CA CYS A 157 -10.33 -0.22 5.47
C CYS A 157 -10.50 1.02 6.33
N THR A 158 -10.02 2.17 5.85
CA THR A 158 -10.34 3.48 6.41
C THR A 158 -11.21 4.25 5.42
N PHE A 159 -12.33 4.76 5.90
CA PHE A 159 -13.36 5.39 5.10
C PHE A 159 -13.70 6.78 5.64
N TYR A 160 -13.64 7.77 4.75
CA TYR A 160 -14.10 9.13 5.05
C TYR A 160 -15.54 9.31 4.58
N SER A 161 -16.45 9.57 5.51
CA SER A 161 -17.82 9.99 5.20
C SER A 161 -17.86 11.50 5.00
N HIS A 162 -18.14 11.97 3.78
CA HIS A 162 -18.35 13.40 3.54
C HIS A 162 -19.59 13.94 4.26
N ARG A 163 -20.66 13.13 4.31
CA ARG A 163 -21.94 13.49 4.94
C ARG A 163 -21.75 13.76 6.42
N ASP A 164 -21.04 12.85 7.10
CA ASP A 164 -20.90 12.87 8.55
C ASP A 164 -19.60 13.57 8.99
N ARG A 165 -18.69 13.84 8.04
CA ARG A 165 -17.33 14.40 8.24
C ARG A 165 -16.49 13.60 9.22
N THR A 166 -16.73 12.30 9.28
CA THR A 166 -16.04 11.35 10.14
C THR A 166 -15.11 10.45 9.33
N VAL A 167 -14.09 9.93 10.00
CA VAL A 167 -13.22 8.88 9.48
C VAL A 167 -13.45 7.63 10.34
N LEU A 168 -13.97 6.60 9.68
CA LEU A 168 -14.28 5.32 10.29
C LEU A 168 -13.36 4.26 9.71
N SER A 169 -13.06 3.24 10.52
CA SER A 169 -12.16 2.17 10.10
C SER A 169 -12.77 0.81 10.40
N ILE A 170 -12.66 -0.11 9.46
CA ILE A 170 -13.02 -1.52 9.60
C ILE A 170 -11.74 -2.34 9.65
N ASN A 171 -11.62 -3.15 10.69
CA ASN A 171 -10.54 -4.11 10.87
C ASN A 171 -11.12 -5.51 10.67
N GLY A 172 -10.86 -6.08 9.50
CA GLY A 172 -11.17 -7.45 9.13
C GLY A 172 -9.95 -8.35 9.29
N SER A 173 -9.29 -8.28 10.45
CA SER A 173 -8.32 -9.30 10.87
C SER A 173 -9.01 -10.44 11.59
N GLY A 174 -8.46 -11.65 11.48
CA GLY A 174 -8.93 -12.78 12.28
C GLY A 174 -8.07 -13.12 13.48
N ARG A 175 -8.63 -13.98 14.35
CA ARG A 175 -7.97 -14.42 15.59
C ARG A 175 -7.05 -15.60 15.28
N THR A 176 -6.03 -15.78 16.11
CA THR A 176 -5.33 -17.06 16.20
C THR A 176 -6.31 -18.16 16.60
N GLY A 177 -6.11 -19.39 16.11
CA GLY A 177 -6.99 -20.51 16.47
C GLY A 177 -6.93 -20.81 17.97
N LYS A 178 -8.06 -21.19 18.58
CA LYS A 178 -8.19 -21.40 20.04
C LYS A 178 -7.21 -22.42 20.61
N LEU A 179 -6.77 -23.38 19.79
CA LEU A 179 -5.82 -24.41 20.20
C LEU A 179 -4.36 -23.98 20.06
N SER A 180 -4.08 -22.73 19.64
CA SER A 180 -2.74 -22.18 19.53
C SER A 180 -2.25 -21.78 20.92
N THR A 181 -1.23 -22.48 21.43
CA THR A 181 -0.63 -22.19 22.73
C THR A 181 0.83 -21.81 22.57
N LEU A 182 1.36 -21.03 23.52
CA LEU A 182 2.78 -20.66 23.54
C LEU A 182 3.68 -21.90 23.56
N ASP A 183 3.26 -22.96 24.27
CA ASP A 183 4.01 -24.22 24.33
C ASP A 183 4.06 -24.92 22.97
N LYS A 184 2.97 -24.91 22.17
CA LYS A 184 2.98 -25.45 20.80
C LYS A 184 3.90 -24.65 19.88
N ILE A 185 3.85 -23.33 19.97
CA ILE A 185 4.73 -22.44 19.18
C ILE A 185 6.19 -22.71 19.53
N ARG A 186 6.52 -22.82 20.83
CA ARG A 186 7.88 -23.16 21.30
C ARG A 186 8.29 -24.56 20.87
N ALA A 187 7.40 -25.54 20.96
CA ALA A 187 7.67 -26.92 20.57
C ALA A 187 7.88 -27.08 19.06
N ALA A 188 7.34 -26.19 18.22
CA ALA A 188 7.61 -26.18 16.79
C ALA A 188 9.08 -25.83 16.48
N GLY A 189 9.80 -25.18 17.40
CA GLY A 189 11.23 -24.87 17.25
C GLY A 189 11.56 -23.85 16.16
N ILE A 190 10.55 -23.22 15.55
CA ILE A 190 10.73 -22.19 14.53
C ILE A 190 11.05 -20.87 15.22
N THR A 191 12.28 -20.40 15.04
CA THR A 191 12.81 -19.19 15.69
C THR A 191 12.98 -18.02 14.73
N ASP A 192 13.15 -18.30 13.44
CA ASP A 192 13.22 -17.29 12.40
C ASP A 192 11.85 -17.11 11.73
N PRO A 193 11.16 -15.97 11.92
CA PRO A 193 9.87 -15.70 11.29
C PRO A 193 9.97 -15.57 9.76
N MET A 194 11.16 -15.38 9.20
CA MET A 194 11.41 -15.31 7.75
C MET A 194 11.86 -16.65 7.16
N SER A 195 11.98 -17.69 7.97
CA SER A 195 12.38 -19.02 7.49
C SER A 195 11.28 -19.67 6.66
N ARG A 196 11.68 -20.53 5.71
CA ARG A 196 10.76 -21.41 4.97
C ARG A 196 9.86 -22.22 5.90
N ASP A 197 10.40 -22.69 7.02
CA ASP A 197 9.67 -23.52 7.98
C ASP A 197 8.53 -22.74 8.63
N CYS A 198 8.71 -21.44 8.89
CA CYS A 198 7.62 -20.54 9.31
C CYS A 198 6.51 -20.48 8.25
N PHE A 199 6.85 -20.16 7.00
CA PHE A 199 5.88 -20.00 5.90
C PHE A 199 5.09 -21.29 5.58
N ASN A 200 5.66 -22.46 5.85
CA ASN A 200 5.03 -23.74 5.55
C ASN A 200 4.33 -24.37 6.77
N HIS A 201 4.30 -23.69 7.93
CA HIS A 201 3.71 -24.24 9.16
C HIS A 201 2.39 -23.55 9.51
N GLY A 202 1.37 -24.36 9.79
CA GLY A 202 0.01 -23.90 10.03
C GLY A 202 -0.23 -23.15 11.35
N LEU A 203 0.72 -23.06 12.29
CA LEU A 203 0.50 -22.29 13.53
C LEU A 203 0.56 -20.78 13.29
N TRP A 204 1.11 -20.35 12.15
CA TRP A 204 1.20 -18.95 11.72
C TRP A 204 -0.01 -18.53 10.88
N VAL A 205 -0.99 -19.42 10.71
CA VAL A 205 -2.25 -19.15 10.03
C VAL A 205 -3.31 -18.77 11.06
N SER A 206 -3.76 -17.51 11.00
CA SER A 206 -4.96 -17.03 11.71
C SER A 206 -6.23 -17.33 10.91
N VAL A 207 -7.40 -17.15 11.52
CA VAL A 207 -8.66 -17.19 10.77
C VAL A 207 -8.63 -16.10 9.69
N PRO A 208 -8.88 -16.40 8.40
CA PRO A 208 -8.90 -15.35 7.37
C PRO A 208 -10.01 -14.33 7.62
N GLY A 209 -9.65 -13.06 7.86
CA GLY A 209 -10.61 -12.00 8.18
C GLY A 209 -11.13 -11.21 6.97
N THR A 210 -10.49 -11.35 5.80
CA THR A 210 -10.79 -10.53 4.61
C THR A 210 -12.25 -10.61 4.17
N VAL A 211 -12.84 -11.81 4.11
CA VAL A 211 -14.21 -12.01 3.63
C VAL A 211 -15.23 -11.33 4.54
N ALA A 212 -15.09 -11.49 5.85
CA ALA A 212 -15.92 -10.79 6.83
C ALA A 212 -15.70 -9.27 6.77
N GLY A 213 -14.45 -8.82 6.66
CA GLY A 213 -14.08 -7.41 6.55
C GLY A 213 -14.68 -6.72 5.33
N MET A 214 -14.54 -7.31 4.14
CA MET A 214 -15.08 -6.74 2.91
C MET A 214 -16.60 -6.69 2.91
N ALA A 215 -17.27 -7.72 3.44
CA ALA A 215 -18.72 -7.72 3.56
C ALA A 215 -19.19 -6.63 4.51
N LYS A 216 -18.48 -6.41 5.63
CA LYS A 216 -18.76 -5.30 6.55
C LYS A 216 -18.54 -3.93 5.90
N VAL A 217 -17.53 -3.79 5.06
CA VAL A 217 -17.29 -2.56 4.27
C VAL A 217 -18.47 -2.28 3.34
N VAL A 218 -18.92 -3.28 2.58
CA VAL A 218 -20.09 -3.11 1.69
C VAL A 218 -21.36 -2.83 2.50
N GLU A 219 -21.59 -3.54 3.61
CA GLU A 219 -22.75 -3.33 4.49
C GLU A 219 -22.79 -1.89 5.06
N LYS A 220 -21.66 -1.38 5.54
CA LYS A 220 -21.62 -0.08 6.25
C LYS A 220 -21.38 1.12 5.34
N PHE A 221 -20.56 0.94 4.31
CA PHE A 221 -20.09 2.03 3.46
C PHE A 221 -20.48 1.87 2.00
N GLY A 222 -20.99 0.71 1.58
CA GLY A 222 -21.40 0.47 0.20
C GLY A 222 -22.53 1.40 -0.25
N SER A 223 -22.71 1.52 -1.56
CA SER A 223 -23.72 2.43 -2.12
C SER A 223 -25.17 1.99 -1.86
N GLY A 224 -25.38 0.70 -1.54
CA GLY A 224 -26.69 0.06 -1.52
C GLY A 224 -27.31 -0.13 -2.91
N LYS A 225 -26.60 0.21 -3.99
CA LYS A 225 -27.09 0.08 -5.38
C LYS A 225 -26.62 -1.19 -6.07
N LEU A 226 -25.51 -1.76 -5.59
CA LEU A 226 -24.92 -2.97 -6.13
C LEU A 226 -24.92 -4.04 -5.04
N SER A 227 -25.28 -5.27 -5.39
CA SER A 227 -25.13 -6.42 -4.51
C SER A 227 -23.67 -6.85 -4.42
N LEU A 228 -23.32 -7.59 -3.36
CA LEU A 228 -21.97 -8.17 -3.23
C LEU A 228 -21.61 -9.04 -4.44
N LYS A 229 -22.57 -9.78 -4.99
CA LYS A 229 -22.41 -10.51 -6.25
C LYS A 229 -21.99 -9.60 -7.40
N GLN A 230 -22.69 -8.50 -7.63
CA GLN A 230 -22.35 -7.54 -8.69
C GLN A 230 -20.97 -6.90 -8.50
N ILE A 231 -20.57 -6.68 -7.24
CA ILE A 231 -19.25 -6.14 -6.88
C ILE A 231 -18.13 -7.16 -7.16
N LEU A 232 -18.36 -8.44 -6.88
CA LEU A 232 -17.35 -9.50 -7.05
C LEU A 232 -17.30 -10.07 -8.47
N GLU A 233 -18.36 -9.94 -9.27
CA GLU A 233 -18.47 -10.52 -10.61
C GLU A 233 -17.31 -10.16 -11.55
N PRO A 234 -16.78 -8.91 -11.59
CA PRO A 234 -15.63 -8.61 -12.42
C PRO A 234 -14.36 -9.40 -12.04
N ALA A 235 -14.16 -9.67 -10.74
CA ALA A 235 -13.04 -10.49 -10.27
C ALA A 235 -13.25 -11.99 -10.59
N VAL A 236 -14.51 -12.46 -10.57
CA VAL A 236 -14.87 -13.81 -11.04
C VAL A 236 -14.48 -13.98 -12.51
N ARG A 237 -14.89 -13.04 -13.39
CA ARG A 237 -14.51 -13.06 -14.81
C ARG A 237 -13.00 -13.03 -14.98
N LEU A 238 -12.31 -12.13 -14.28
CA LEU A 238 -10.85 -12.00 -14.34
C LEU A 238 -10.13 -13.31 -13.97
N ALA A 239 -10.62 -14.01 -12.94
CA ALA A 239 -10.05 -15.29 -12.51
C ALA A 239 -10.33 -16.46 -13.48
N GLU A 240 -11.43 -16.41 -14.23
CA GLU A 240 -11.78 -17.43 -15.24
C GLU A 240 -11.11 -17.17 -16.59
N GLU A 241 -11.01 -15.90 -17.00
CA GLU A 241 -10.34 -15.48 -18.25
C GLU A 241 -8.81 -15.51 -18.14
N GLY A 242 -8.28 -15.47 -16.92
CA GLY A 242 -6.86 -15.51 -16.62
C GLY A 242 -6.19 -14.13 -16.64
N VAL A 243 -5.07 -14.03 -15.92
CA VAL A 243 -4.33 -12.78 -15.75
C VAL A 243 -2.87 -12.93 -16.17
N PRO A 244 -2.31 -11.97 -16.93
CA PRO A 244 -0.88 -11.98 -17.24
C PRO A 244 -0.08 -11.66 -15.98
N VAL A 245 0.92 -12.49 -15.67
CA VAL A 245 1.78 -12.32 -14.50
C VAL A 245 2.77 -11.18 -14.74
N PRO A 246 2.74 -10.09 -13.95
CA PRO A 246 3.69 -9.00 -14.12
C PRO A 246 5.10 -9.39 -13.65
N TYR A 247 6.12 -8.74 -14.21
CA TYR A 247 7.53 -9.03 -13.93
C TYR A 247 7.86 -9.05 -12.42
N LYS A 248 7.46 -8.02 -11.67
CA LYS A 248 7.71 -7.91 -10.23
C LYS A 248 7.11 -9.09 -9.45
N HIS A 249 5.91 -9.54 -9.80
CA HIS A 249 5.27 -10.66 -9.12
C HIS A 249 5.92 -11.99 -9.48
N ALA A 250 6.34 -12.19 -10.74
CA ALA A 250 7.10 -13.37 -11.12
C ALA A 250 8.39 -13.53 -10.29
N LEU A 251 9.09 -12.43 -9.98
CA LEU A 251 10.25 -12.46 -9.08
C LEU A 251 9.88 -12.89 -7.64
N MET A 252 8.70 -12.50 -7.16
CA MET A 252 8.21 -12.94 -5.85
C MET A 252 7.93 -14.44 -5.87
N TRP A 253 7.32 -14.97 -6.93
CA TRP A 253 7.15 -16.42 -7.12
C TRP A 253 8.50 -17.16 -7.12
N ASP A 254 9.50 -16.65 -7.84
CA ASP A 254 10.84 -17.24 -7.89
C ASP A 254 11.53 -17.25 -6.52
N THR A 255 11.39 -16.17 -5.76
CA THR A 255 11.90 -16.06 -4.38
C THR A 255 11.34 -17.16 -3.47
N TYR A 256 10.07 -17.53 -3.65
CA TYR A 256 9.38 -18.55 -2.85
C TYR A 256 9.28 -19.91 -3.55
N GLN A 257 10.07 -20.17 -4.61
CA GLN A 257 9.97 -21.43 -5.37
C GLN A 257 10.12 -22.67 -4.49
N ASP A 258 11.01 -22.61 -3.49
CA ASP A 258 11.25 -23.73 -2.58
C ASP A 258 10.07 -23.93 -1.63
N ASN A 259 9.37 -22.88 -1.22
CA ASN A 259 8.12 -23.02 -0.46
C ASN A 259 7.07 -23.78 -1.28
N PHE A 260 6.88 -23.42 -2.55
CA PHE A 260 5.89 -24.08 -3.40
C PHE A 260 6.21 -25.55 -3.67
N ARG A 261 7.50 -25.90 -3.87
CA ARG A 261 7.93 -27.30 -4.06
C ARG A 261 7.57 -28.21 -2.88
N HIS A 262 7.56 -27.67 -1.67
CA HIS A 262 7.31 -28.43 -0.44
C HIS A 262 5.88 -28.29 0.08
N SER A 263 5.09 -27.39 -0.49
CA SER A 263 3.68 -27.21 -0.13
C SER A 263 2.80 -28.20 -0.86
N LYS A 264 1.96 -28.92 -0.10
CA LYS A 264 0.97 -29.85 -0.65
C LYS A 264 -0.16 -29.15 -1.41
N ASN A 265 -0.31 -27.84 -1.21
CA ASN A 265 -1.46 -27.06 -1.68
C ASN A 265 -1.07 -25.95 -2.67
N ALA A 266 0.18 -25.94 -3.18
CA ALA A 266 0.66 -24.88 -4.06
C ALA A 266 0.21 -25.00 -5.52
N HIS A 267 -0.40 -26.13 -5.93
CA HIS A 267 -0.69 -26.41 -7.35
C HIS A 267 -1.44 -25.29 -8.06
N ASP A 268 -2.42 -24.66 -7.40
CA ASP A 268 -3.23 -23.59 -8.02
C ASP A 268 -2.47 -22.26 -8.18
N LEU A 269 -1.25 -22.16 -7.65
CA LEU A 269 -0.33 -21.02 -7.78
C LEU A 269 0.82 -21.31 -8.76
N LEU A 270 0.82 -22.49 -9.39
CA LEU A 270 1.85 -22.95 -10.33
C LEU A 270 1.23 -23.14 -11.72
N ILE A 271 2.06 -23.01 -12.76
CA ILE A 271 1.70 -23.30 -14.15
C ILE A 271 2.49 -24.53 -14.55
N ASP A 272 1.82 -25.63 -14.85
CA ASP A 272 2.46 -26.91 -15.20
C ASP A 272 3.52 -27.36 -14.18
N GLY A 273 3.28 -27.10 -12.89
CA GLY A 273 4.18 -27.47 -11.79
C GLY A 273 5.42 -26.56 -11.62
N ARG A 274 5.60 -25.54 -12.46
CA ARG A 274 6.63 -24.50 -12.29
C ARG A 274 6.03 -23.20 -11.77
N VAL A 275 6.88 -22.39 -11.16
CA VAL A 275 6.50 -21.01 -10.83
C VAL A 275 6.21 -20.22 -12.13
N PRO A 276 5.22 -19.30 -12.11
CA PRO A 276 4.92 -18.46 -13.26
C PRO A 276 6.08 -17.53 -13.64
N ALA A 277 6.30 -17.36 -14.94
CA ALA A 277 7.26 -16.42 -15.51
C ALA A 277 6.56 -15.11 -15.93
N PRO A 278 7.30 -14.00 -16.12
CA PRO A 278 6.71 -12.75 -16.62
C PRO A 278 5.95 -12.96 -17.94
N GLY A 279 4.69 -12.54 -17.98
CA GLY A 279 3.82 -12.65 -19.15
C GLY A 279 3.05 -13.98 -19.29
N ASP A 280 3.35 -14.99 -18.47
CA ASP A 280 2.51 -16.17 -18.38
C ASP A 280 1.08 -15.81 -17.96
N ILE A 281 0.10 -16.62 -18.37
CA ILE A 281 -1.29 -16.44 -17.98
C ILE A 281 -1.63 -17.38 -16.82
N LEU A 282 -1.96 -16.80 -15.67
CA LEU A 282 -2.44 -17.53 -14.49
C LEU A 282 -3.97 -17.57 -14.50
N TYR A 283 -4.55 -18.76 -14.37
CA TYR A 283 -6.00 -18.95 -14.24
C TYR A 283 -6.33 -19.36 -12.81
N ALA A 284 -7.42 -18.82 -12.24
CA ALA A 284 -7.83 -19.08 -10.86
C ALA A 284 -9.32 -19.50 -10.77
N PRO A 285 -9.78 -20.53 -11.51
CA PRO A 285 -11.20 -20.92 -11.56
C PRO A 285 -11.76 -21.36 -10.19
N LYS A 286 -10.92 -21.92 -9.31
CA LYS A 286 -11.33 -22.25 -7.94
C LYS A 286 -11.60 -21.00 -7.11
N LEU A 287 -10.78 -19.95 -7.25
CA LEU A 287 -11.01 -18.67 -6.59
C LEU A 287 -12.25 -17.95 -7.15
N ALA A 288 -12.45 -17.99 -8.47
CA ALA A 288 -13.69 -17.54 -9.11
C ALA A 288 -14.92 -18.22 -8.50
N LYS A 289 -14.87 -19.55 -8.31
CA LYS A 289 -15.94 -20.29 -7.64
C LYS A 289 -16.17 -19.77 -6.21
N VAL A 290 -15.10 -19.52 -5.45
CA VAL A 290 -15.22 -18.99 -4.08
C VAL A 290 -15.90 -17.61 -4.08
N PHE A 291 -15.50 -16.70 -4.97
CA PHE A 291 -16.15 -15.39 -5.10
C PHE A 291 -17.62 -15.49 -5.51
N ARG A 292 -17.94 -16.39 -6.45
CA ARG A 292 -19.31 -16.66 -6.88
C ARG A 292 -20.18 -17.18 -5.72
N ASP A 293 -19.68 -18.17 -4.98
CA ASP A 293 -20.35 -18.71 -3.81
C ASP A 293 -20.57 -17.63 -2.73
N ILE A 294 -19.61 -16.72 -2.52
CA ILE A 294 -19.76 -15.59 -1.59
C ILE A 294 -20.83 -14.60 -2.08
N GLY A 295 -20.83 -14.29 -3.37
CA GLY A 295 -21.84 -13.41 -3.98
C GLY A 295 -23.25 -13.99 -3.92
N ASP A 296 -23.40 -15.31 -4.09
CA ASP A 296 -24.69 -16.00 -4.17
C ASP A 296 -25.25 -16.38 -2.80
N ALA A 297 -24.40 -16.93 -1.92
CA ALA A 297 -24.81 -17.53 -0.64
C ALA A 297 -24.31 -16.74 0.58
N GLY A 298 -23.63 -15.61 0.38
CA GLY A 298 -23.10 -14.80 1.47
C GLY A 298 -21.76 -15.29 2.03
N ILE A 299 -21.28 -14.61 3.07
CA ILE A 299 -19.99 -14.90 3.71
C ILE A 299 -19.98 -16.24 4.46
N GLU A 300 -21.17 -16.74 4.83
CA GLU A 300 -21.41 -18.04 5.44
C GLU A 300 -20.84 -19.17 4.58
N SER A 301 -20.87 -19.01 3.25
CA SER A 301 -20.25 -19.96 2.31
C SER A 301 -18.76 -20.16 2.56
N PHE A 302 -18.09 -19.18 3.18
CA PHE A 302 -16.66 -19.20 3.47
C PHE A 302 -16.33 -19.73 4.87
N TYR A 303 -17.11 -19.31 5.88
CA TYR A 303 -16.84 -19.62 7.29
C TYR A 303 -17.59 -20.83 7.83
N SER A 304 -18.36 -21.54 7.00
CA SER A 304 -19.14 -22.71 7.42
C SER A 304 -19.15 -23.82 6.36
N GLY A 305 -19.68 -24.97 6.73
CA GLY A 305 -19.78 -26.15 5.86
C GLY A 305 -18.44 -26.57 5.27
N THR A 306 -18.48 -27.23 4.11
CA THR A 306 -17.32 -27.91 3.53
C THR A 306 -16.11 -26.99 3.34
N ARG A 307 -16.29 -25.69 3.06
CA ARG A 307 -15.15 -24.77 2.91
C ARG A 307 -14.42 -24.57 4.24
N ALA A 308 -15.15 -24.40 5.34
CA ALA A 308 -14.54 -24.28 6.66
C ALA A 308 -13.83 -25.57 7.09
N GLN A 309 -14.40 -26.74 6.78
CA GLN A 309 -13.72 -28.01 7.01
C GLN A 309 -12.41 -28.08 6.21
N ASN A 310 -12.42 -27.75 4.92
CA ASN A 310 -11.24 -27.81 4.07
C ASN A 310 -10.14 -26.84 4.55
N ILE A 311 -10.50 -25.62 4.98
CA ILE A 311 -9.54 -24.66 5.54
C ILE A 311 -8.91 -25.22 6.82
N ALA A 312 -9.73 -25.68 7.78
CA ALA A 312 -9.23 -26.23 9.04
C ALA A 312 -8.34 -27.47 8.81
N SER A 313 -8.78 -28.40 7.95
CA SER A 313 -7.99 -29.59 7.58
C SER A 313 -6.65 -29.22 6.95
N ALA A 314 -6.64 -28.31 5.98
CA ALA A 314 -5.39 -27.88 5.32
C ALA A 314 -4.42 -27.23 6.33
N VAL A 315 -4.90 -26.43 7.28
CA VAL A 315 -4.07 -25.82 8.31
C VAL A 315 -3.52 -26.88 9.28
N GLN A 316 -4.36 -27.81 9.74
CA GLN A 316 -3.98 -28.86 10.69
C GLN A 316 -3.00 -29.88 10.08
N GLU A 317 -3.18 -30.24 8.80
CA GLU A 317 -2.26 -31.10 8.05
C GLU A 317 -0.85 -30.52 7.91
N ASN A 318 -0.71 -29.20 8.09
CA ASN A 318 0.56 -28.48 8.13
C ASN A 318 0.96 -28.08 9.57
N GLY A 319 0.46 -28.79 10.59
CA GLY A 319 0.83 -28.61 11.99
C GLY A 319 0.12 -27.45 12.70
N GLY A 320 -0.85 -26.81 12.06
CA GLY A 320 -1.60 -25.70 12.65
C GLY A 320 -2.65 -26.10 13.68
N ALA A 321 -3.25 -25.10 14.30
CA ALA A 321 -4.16 -25.25 15.44
C ALA A 321 -5.54 -24.61 15.21
N LEU A 322 -5.84 -24.23 13.98
CA LEU A 322 -7.10 -23.62 13.57
C LEU A 322 -8.17 -24.70 13.39
N THR A 323 -9.37 -24.49 13.94
CA THR A 323 -10.49 -25.44 13.85
C THR A 323 -11.71 -24.85 13.15
N VAL A 324 -12.67 -25.71 12.77
CA VAL A 324 -13.95 -25.26 12.17
C VAL A 324 -14.70 -24.31 13.11
N GLU A 325 -14.63 -24.56 14.42
CA GLU A 325 -15.21 -23.72 15.46
C GLU A 325 -14.58 -22.33 15.50
N ASP A 326 -13.29 -22.18 15.17
CA ASP A 326 -12.65 -20.87 15.07
C ASP A 326 -13.22 -20.06 13.90
N LEU A 327 -13.45 -20.69 12.73
CA LEU A 327 -14.09 -20.00 11.59
C LEU A 327 -15.54 -19.61 11.92
N LYS A 328 -16.29 -20.52 12.55
CA LYS A 328 -17.68 -20.26 12.95
C LYS A 328 -17.75 -19.11 13.96
N ASP A 329 -16.89 -19.12 14.96
CA ASP A 329 -16.81 -18.04 15.96
C ASP A 329 -16.41 -16.71 15.33
N HIS A 330 -15.54 -16.70 14.30
CA HIS A 330 -15.22 -15.48 13.57
C HIS A 330 -16.42 -14.90 12.81
N LEU A 331 -17.27 -15.76 12.23
CA LEU A 331 -18.51 -15.35 11.58
C LEU A 331 -19.52 -14.77 12.58
N GLU A 332 -19.71 -15.43 13.72
CA GLU A 332 -20.69 -15.04 14.74
C GLU A 332 -20.20 -13.84 15.59
N ASN A 333 -18.90 -13.79 15.89
CA ASN A 333 -18.25 -12.86 16.81
C ASN A 333 -16.96 -12.27 16.21
N PRO A 334 -17.03 -11.49 15.11
CA PRO A 334 -15.85 -10.92 14.48
C PRO A 334 -15.06 -10.01 15.45
N PRO A 335 -13.72 -9.95 15.37
CA PRO A 335 -12.89 -9.21 16.33
C PRO A 335 -13.21 -7.72 16.43
N ASN A 336 -13.66 -7.11 15.33
CA ASN A 336 -14.12 -5.74 15.30
C ASN A 336 -15.53 -5.66 14.66
N PRO A 337 -16.60 -5.87 15.43
CA PRO A 337 -17.95 -5.98 14.87
C PRO A 337 -18.50 -4.66 14.33
N PHE A 338 -17.88 -3.52 14.66
CA PHE A 338 -18.34 -2.19 14.28
C PHE A 338 -17.21 -1.35 13.69
N PRO A 339 -17.51 -0.47 12.72
CA PRO A 339 -16.55 0.55 12.32
C PRO A 339 -16.10 1.36 13.54
N GLY A 340 -14.81 1.32 13.83
CA GLY A 340 -14.22 2.10 14.92
C GLY A 340 -13.82 3.48 14.42
N GLU A 341 -13.94 4.50 15.27
CA GLU A 341 -13.30 5.79 14.99
C GLU A 341 -11.79 5.60 14.82
N ALA A 342 -11.24 6.18 13.76
CA ALA A 342 -9.80 6.21 13.52
C ALA A 342 -9.09 7.06 14.59
N LEU A 343 -7.82 6.77 14.81
CA LEU A 343 -6.92 7.63 15.58
C LEU A 343 -6.46 8.78 14.70
N SER A 344 -6.06 9.91 15.29
CA SER A 344 -5.51 10.99 14.51
C SER A 344 -4.59 11.91 15.29
N VAL A 345 -3.68 12.56 14.58
CA VAL A 345 -2.89 13.70 15.07
C VAL A 345 -2.98 14.87 14.11
N ASP A 346 -2.90 16.09 14.64
CA ASP A 346 -2.78 17.28 13.81
C ASP A 346 -1.31 17.52 13.43
N PHE A 347 -1.04 17.72 12.15
CA PHE A 347 0.28 17.94 11.59
C PHE A 347 0.24 19.08 10.58
N ARG A 348 0.79 20.25 10.95
CA ARG A 348 0.99 21.41 10.05
C ARG A 348 -0.24 21.81 9.23
N GLY A 349 -1.42 21.87 9.87
CA GLY A 349 -2.69 22.25 9.24
C GLY A 349 -3.43 21.12 8.53
N PHE A 350 -2.87 19.92 8.55
CA PHE A 350 -3.52 18.67 8.17
C PHE A 350 -3.88 17.89 9.43
N ARG A 351 -4.86 17.02 9.30
CA ARG A 351 -5.08 15.93 10.24
C ARG A 351 -4.74 14.62 9.54
N ILE A 352 -3.96 13.79 10.23
CA ILE A 352 -3.51 12.48 9.76
C ILE A 352 -4.33 11.44 10.52
N TRP A 353 -5.00 10.52 9.82
CA TRP A 353 -5.72 9.41 10.45
C TRP A 353 -5.04 8.09 10.20
N GLU A 354 -5.08 7.25 11.21
CA GLU A 354 -4.63 5.86 11.16
C GLU A 354 -5.60 4.96 11.93
N MET A 355 -5.56 3.67 11.63
CA MET A 355 -6.38 2.69 12.31
C MET A 355 -5.92 2.46 13.76
N LYS A 356 -6.85 1.99 14.60
CA LYS A 356 -6.54 1.55 15.97
C LYS A 356 -5.75 0.22 15.94
N PRO A 357 -5.08 -0.15 17.04
CA PRO A 357 -4.55 -1.51 17.20
C PRO A 357 -5.65 -2.55 16.97
N ASN A 358 -5.32 -3.75 16.49
CA ASN A 358 -3.99 -4.34 16.31
C ASN A 358 -3.19 -3.89 15.06
N THR A 359 -3.60 -2.85 14.34
CA THR A 359 -2.78 -2.26 13.27
C THR A 359 -1.58 -1.44 13.82
N MET A 360 -0.53 -1.30 13.00
CA MET A 360 0.68 -0.54 13.36
C MET A 360 0.63 0.95 12.97
N GLY A 361 -0.51 1.45 12.46
CA GLY A 361 -0.61 2.83 11.95
C GLY A 361 -0.30 3.91 12.99
N ILE A 362 -0.50 3.62 14.27
CA ILE A 362 -0.12 4.49 15.38
C ILE A 362 1.37 4.87 15.39
N VAL A 363 2.27 4.02 14.88
CA VAL A 363 3.71 4.35 14.75
C VAL A 363 3.88 5.61 13.90
N ALA A 364 3.13 5.70 12.78
CA ALA A 364 3.13 6.88 11.93
C ALA A 364 2.59 8.10 12.68
N LEU A 365 1.50 7.96 13.45
CA LEU A 365 0.93 9.06 14.23
C LEU A 365 1.90 9.58 15.29
N VAL A 366 2.59 8.70 16.00
CA VAL A 366 3.63 9.06 16.98
C VAL A 366 4.77 9.81 16.28
N ALA A 367 5.27 9.29 15.15
CA ALA A 367 6.32 9.95 14.38
C ALA A 367 5.89 11.35 13.89
N PHE A 368 4.67 11.49 13.33
CA PHE A 368 4.13 12.79 12.93
C PHE A 368 4.00 13.74 14.12
N ASN A 369 3.52 13.26 15.28
CA ASN A 369 3.37 14.08 16.47
C ASN A 369 4.73 14.55 17.03
N THR A 370 5.77 13.72 16.92
CA THR A 370 7.16 14.07 17.25
C THR A 370 7.70 15.12 16.29
N LEU A 371 7.54 14.90 14.98
CA LEU A 371 8.09 15.74 13.92
C LEU A 371 7.40 17.10 13.79
N LYS A 372 6.19 17.27 14.35
CA LYS A 372 5.42 18.52 14.19
C LYS A 372 6.14 19.77 14.72
N ALA A 373 7.11 19.60 15.62
CA ALA A 373 7.93 20.68 16.18
C ALA A 373 9.00 21.22 15.22
N TYR A 374 9.36 20.48 14.16
CA TYR A 374 10.49 20.82 13.27
C TYR A 374 10.00 21.29 11.89
N ASP A 375 10.55 22.40 11.38
CA ASP A 375 10.25 22.88 10.04
C ASP A 375 11.03 22.09 8.97
N LEU A 376 10.50 20.91 8.62
CA LEU A 376 11.09 20.01 7.63
C LEU A 376 11.25 20.65 6.25
N LYS A 377 10.48 21.69 5.92
CA LYS A 377 10.59 22.37 4.63
C LYS A 377 11.86 23.22 4.57
N VAL A 378 12.23 23.86 5.67
CA VAL A 378 13.45 24.68 5.78
C VAL A 378 14.70 23.82 5.69
N LEU A 379 14.67 22.61 6.28
CA LEU A 379 15.79 21.66 6.19
C LEU A 379 16.07 21.20 4.75
N GLY A 380 15.02 21.14 3.92
CA GLY A 380 15.12 20.66 2.54
C GLY A 380 14.96 19.15 2.45
N HIS A 381 14.19 18.70 1.45
CA HIS A 381 13.92 17.27 1.27
C HIS A 381 15.24 16.52 1.01
N ASN A 382 15.45 15.43 1.74
CA ASN A 382 16.64 14.57 1.69
C ASN A 382 17.97 15.27 2.05
N SER A 383 17.94 16.40 2.78
CA SER A 383 19.16 16.87 3.45
C SER A 383 19.58 15.88 4.56
N PRO A 384 20.86 15.85 4.97
CA PRO A 384 21.30 15.03 6.09
C PRO A 384 20.47 15.26 7.37
N GLU A 385 20.16 16.52 7.70
CA GLU A 385 19.39 16.89 8.88
C GLU A 385 17.93 16.44 8.78
N TYR A 386 17.33 16.56 7.58
CA TYR A 386 15.98 16.06 7.32
C TYR A 386 15.94 14.54 7.52
N ILE A 387 16.89 13.82 6.91
CA ILE A 387 16.95 12.36 6.99
C ILE A 387 17.17 11.93 8.44
N HIS A 388 18.13 12.53 9.14
CA HIS A 388 18.40 12.26 10.55
C HIS A 388 17.13 12.42 11.40
N LEU A 389 16.44 13.56 11.33
CA LEU A 389 15.24 13.79 12.15
C LEU A 389 14.11 12.81 11.83
N VAL A 390 13.83 12.55 10.55
CA VAL A 390 12.77 11.60 10.15
C VAL A 390 13.13 10.19 10.57
N SER A 391 14.39 9.77 10.41
CA SER A 391 14.88 8.47 10.84
C SER A 391 14.80 8.30 12.36
N GLU A 392 15.33 9.24 13.15
CA GLU A 392 15.32 9.15 14.61
C GLU A 392 13.90 9.19 15.18
N ALA A 393 13.03 10.06 14.66
CA ALA A 393 11.63 10.11 15.09
C ALA A 393 10.90 8.79 14.77
N THR A 394 11.17 8.20 13.61
CA THR A 394 10.55 6.92 13.20
C THR A 394 11.08 5.76 14.04
N LYS A 395 12.40 5.67 14.25
CA LYS A 395 13.03 4.64 15.10
C LYS A 395 12.45 4.65 16.51
N HIS A 396 12.39 5.82 17.14
CA HIS A 396 11.80 5.94 18.48
C HIS A 396 10.31 5.64 18.47
N ALA A 397 9.55 6.09 17.48
CA ALA A 397 8.14 5.72 17.37
C ALA A 397 7.94 4.20 17.29
N TYR A 398 8.80 3.47 16.56
CA TYR A 398 8.79 2.01 16.55
C TYR A 398 9.12 1.43 17.92
N LEU A 399 10.27 1.80 18.51
CA LEU A 399 10.72 1.28 19.80
C LEU A 399 9.65 1.46 20.88
N GLU A 400 9.09 2.65 20.96
CA GLU A 400 8.09 3.00 21.97
C GLU A 400 6.73 2.35 21.70
N SER A 401 6.38 2.03 20.46
CA SER A 401 5.10 1.38 20.16
C SER A 401 5.19 -0.14 20.21
N TRP A 402 6.34 -0.72 19.86
CA TRP A 402 6.53 -2.17 19.72
C TRP A 402 6.24 -2.94 21.01
N GLU A 403 6.56 -2.37 22.17
CA GLU A 403 6.31 -3.01 23.47
C GLU A 403 4.82 -3.09 23.86
N PHE A 404 3.95 -2.30 23.22
CA PHE A 404 2.55 -2.15 23.63
C PHE A 404 1.54 -2.56 22.56
N LEU A 405 1.95 -2.63 21.29
CA LEU A 405 1.03 -2.92 20.19
C LEU A 405 0.68 -4.40 20.12
N CYS A 406 -0.53 -4.72 20.55
CA CYS A 406 -1.15 -6.03 20.46
C CYS A 406 -2.67 -5.90 20.28
N ASP A 407 -3.43 -6.99 20.48
CA ASP A 407 -4.89 -6.91 20.60
C ASP A 407 -5.23 -5.86 21.69
N PRO A 408 -6.08 -4.85 21.43
CA PRO A 408 -6.46 -3.85 22.41
C PRO A 408 -6.91 -4.40 23.76
N LYS A 409 -7.45 -5.63 23.80
CA LYS A 409 -7.84 -6.32 25.04
C LYS A 409 -6.64 -6.75 25.91
N CYS A 410 -5.45 -6.78 25.33
CA CYS A 410 -4.19 -7.22 25.93
C CYS A 410 -3.17 -6.08 26.09
N CYS A 411 -3.45 -4.87 25.56
CA CYS A 411 -2.57 -3.71 25.69
C CYS A 411 -2.41 -3.30 27.16
N SER A 412 -1.18 -3.09 27.61
CA SER A 412 -0.86 -2.62 28.97
C SER A 412 -0.93 -1.09 29.13
N ARG A 413 -0.98 -0.35 28.02
CA ARG A 413 -1.05 1.13 27.99
C ARG A 413 -2.19 1.61 27.09
N SER A 414 -2.64 2.84 27.36
CA SER A 414 -3.61 3.51 26.51
C SER A 414 -2.93 4.01 25.23
N VAL A 415 -3.54 3.72 24.09
CA VAL A 415 -3.12 4.26 22.79
C VAL A 415 -3.15 5.79 22.77
N GLN A 416 -4.04 6.42 23.53
CA GLN A 416 -4.14 7.88 23.60
C GLN A 416 -2.93 8.52 24.26
N GLU A 417 -2.28 7.83 25.21
CA GLU A 417 -1.08 8.32 25.90
C GLU A 417 0.07 8.55 24.92
N LEU A 418 0.27 7.60 24.00
CA LEU A 418 1.31 7.65 22.96
C LEU A 418 1.13 8.84 22.00
N LEU A 419 -0.08 9.37 21.89
CA LEU A 419 -0.42 10.47 20.98
C LEU A 419 -0.38 11.85 21.64
N THR A 420 0.06 11.95 22.90
CA THR A 420 0.17 13.23 23.62
C THR A 420 1.41 14.03 23.20
N ASP A 421 1.34 15.35 23.37
CA ASP A 421 2.46 16.26 23.10
C ASP A 421 3.63 16.04 24.04
N GLU A 422 3.34 15.64 25.28
CA GLU A 422 4.32 15.23 26.29
C GLU A 422 5.09 13.99 25.85
N PHE A 423 4.38 12.95 25.37
CA PHE A 423 5.02 11.75 24.85
C PHE A 423 5.94 12.07 23.66
N ALA A 424 5.46 12.87 22.73
CA ALA A 424 6.26 13.36 21.61
C ALA A 424 7.48 14.17 22.05
N GLN A 425 7.38 14.94 23.14
CA GLN A 425 8.52 15.68 23.70
C GLN A 425 9.55 14.73 24.31
N ASN A 426 9.12 13.66 24.98
CA ASN A 426 10.02 12.65 25.52
C ASN A 426 10.81 11.95 24.42
N ILE A 427 10.20 11.69 23.26
CA ILE A 427 10.93 11.19 22.09
C ILE A 427 11.94 12.22 21.61
N ARG A 428 11.55 13.49 21.43
CA ARG A 428 12.48 14.55 20.97
C ARG A 428 13.71 14.69 21.87
N ASN A 429 13.55 14.53 23.18
CA ASN A 429 14.67 14.60 24.13
C ASN A 429 15.68 13.44 23.98
N LYS A 430 15.29 12.33 23.33
CA LYS A 430 16.16 11.18 23.05
C LYS A 430 16.86 11.26 21.69
N MET A 431 16.39 12.14 20.80
CA MET A 431 16.95 12.33 19.46
C MET A 431 18.23 13.20 19.57
N ASP A 432 19.39 12.60 19.32
CA ASP A 432 20.68 13.28 19.37
C ASP A 432 21.05 13.86 17.99
N PRO A 433 21.07 15.19 17.80
CA PRO A 433 21.33 15.80 16.49
C PRO A 433 22.75 15.58 15.96
N GLU A 434 23.70 15.14 16.78
CA GLU A 434 25.12 14.97 16.40
C GLU A 434 25.50 13.50 16.14
N ARG A 435 24.52 12.59 16.13
CA ARG A 435 24.71 11.14 15.94
C ARG A 435 24.18 10.67 14.58
#